data_AF-A0A4D4MUX6-F1
#
_entry.id   AF-A0A4D4MUX6-F1
#
_cell.length_a   1.000
_cell.length_b   1.000
_cell.length_c   1.000
_cell.angle_alpha   90.00
_cell.angle_beta   90.00
_cell.angle_gamma   90.00
#
_symmetry.space_group_name_H-M   'P 1'
#
loop_
_entity.id
_entity.type
_entity.pdbx_description
1 polymer ?
#
loop_
_entity_poly.entity_id
_entity_poly.type
_entity_poly.pdbx_seq_one_letter_code
_entity_poly.pdbx_strand_id
1 'polypeptide(L)'
;MKAIAFRETGGPEVLRLVELPDPQPGPGEVLIRVAYAGVNYGEVQHRLGDFGAPEGETVTGLEAAGHIAALGDGVTGPAVGDGTGVSGRSFGDGDGARGLSVGDAVAAYLPDGGGYAEYVVAPAAFVFPSVASTCAPAGARRSS
;
A
#
# COMPACT_ATOMS: atom_id res chain seq x y z
N MET A 1 -14.04 7.20 1.70
CA MET A 1 -12.89 7.50 0.81
C MET A 1 -13.28 7.44 -0.65
N LYS A 2 -12.54 8.17 -1.48
CA LYS A 2 -12.56 8.05 -2.94
C LYS A 2 -11.64 6.91 -3.41
N ALA A 3 -12.07 6.21 -4.45
CA ALA A 3 -11.28 5.17 -5.10
C ALA A 3 -11.54 5.13 -6.61
N ILE A 4 -10.60 4.57 -7.38
CA ILE A 4 -10.79 4.22 -8.78
C ILE A 4 -11.11 2.72 -8.86
N ALA A 5 -12.30 2.41 -9.38
CA ALA A 5 -12.83 1.06 -9.43
C ALA A 5 -13.37 0.70 -10.83
N PHE A 6 -13.61 -0.58 -11.07
CA PHE A 6 -14.37 -1.09 -12.21
C PHE A 6 -15.29 -2.23 -11.78
N ARG A 7 -16.36 -2.46 -12.55
CA ARG A 7 -17.34 -3.57 -12.34
C ARG A 7 -17.52 -4.46 -13.56
N GLU A 8 -16.90 -4.07 -14.66
CA GLU A 8 -17.00 -4.72 -15.97
C GLU A 8 -15.59 -4.77 -16.54
N THR A 9 -15.30 -5.78 -17.36
CA THR A 9 -14.02 -5.86 -18.05
C THR A 9 -13.99 -4.87 -19.23
N GLY A 10 -12.82 -4.31 -19.53
CA GLY A 10 -12.67 -3.39 -20.66
C GLY A 10 -11.38 -2.58 -20.65
N GLY A 11 -11.30 -1.63 -21.57
CA GLY A 11 -10.24 -0.63 -21.60
C GLY A 11 -10.37 0.38 -20.45
N PRO A 12 -9.57 1.45 -20.42
CA PRO A 12 -9.62 2.42 -19.33
C PRO A 12 -10.99 3.09 -19.12
N GLU A 13 -11.88 3.06 -20.11
CA GLU A 13 -13.23 3.61 -20.07
C GLU A 13 -14.16 2.98 -19.03
N VAL A 14 -13.85 1.76 -18.53
CA VAL A 14 -14.64 1.13 -17.45
C VAL A 14 -14.23 1.61 -16.06
N LEU A 15 -13.12 2.36 -15.95
CA LEU A 15 -12.64 2.91 -14.68
C LEU A 15 -13.52 4.10 -14.26
N ARG A 16 -13.94 4.08 -12.99
CA ARG A 16 -14.80 5.11 -12.41
C ARG A 16 -14.25 5.56 -11.07
N LEU A 17 -14.37 6.86 -10.81
CA LEU A 17 -14.24 7.39 -9.46
C LEU A 17 -15.49 7.01 -8.66
N VAL A 18 -15.30 6.34 -7.54
CA VAL A 18 -16.37 5.92 -6.62
C VAL A 18 -16.09 6.41 -5.20
N GLU A 19 -17.14 6.49 -4.40
CA GLU A 19 -17.04 6.71 -2.95
C GLU A 19 -17.37 5.41 -2.21
N LEU A 20 -16.45 4.98 -1.34
CA LEU A 20 -16.55 3.77 -0.53
C LEU A 20 -16.34 4.12 0.95
N PRO A 21 -16.81 3.30 1.90
CA PRO A 21 -16.45 3.45 3.31
C PRO A 21 -14.93 3.39 3.52
N ASP A 22 -14.43 4.11 4.52
CA ASP A 22 -13.02 3.98 4.90
C ASP A 22 -12.79 2.59 5.53
N PRO A 23 -11.83 1.80 5.03
CA PRO A 23 -11.59 0.47 5.55
C PRO A 23 -10.95 0.55 6.93
N GLN A 24 -11.13 -0.50 7.73
CA GLN A 24 -10.57 -0.60 9.07
C GLN A 24 -9.57 -1.76 9.11
N PRO A 25 -8.35 -1.55 9.64
CA PRO A 25 -7.37 -2.64 9.72
C PRO A 25 -7.79 -3.65 10.79
N GLY A 26 -7.77 -4.93 10.43
CA GLY A 26 -7.90 -6.04 11.37
C GLY A 26 -6.56 -6.42 12.02
N PRO A 27 -6.53 -7.48 12.84
CA PRO A 27 -5.31 -7.94 13.50
C PRO A 27 -4.19 -8.25 12.49
N GLY A 28 -2.98 -7.74 12.75
CA GLY A 28 -1.83 -7.90 11.86
C GLY A 28 -1.84 -7.03 10.60
N GLU A 29 -2.82 -6.15 10.44
CA GLU A 29 -2.94 -5.24 9.30
C GLU A 29 -2.67 -3.79 9.70
N VAL A 30 -2.35 -2.95 8.72
CA VAL A 30 -2.24 -1.51 8.88
C VAL A 30 -3.12 -0.80 7.88
N LEU A 31 -3.64 0.36 8.25
CA LEU A 31 -4.29 1.27 7.33
C LEU A 31 -3.25 2.27 6.83
N ILE A 32 -3.12 2.39 5.51
CA ILE A 32 -2.23 3.34 4.86
C ILE A 32 -3.08 4.43 4.23
N ARG A 33 -2.80 5.70 4.55
CA ARG A 33 -3.25 6.84 3.76
C ARG A 33 -2.36 6.95 2.54
N VAL A 34 -2.91 6.64 1.36
CA VAL A 34 -2.17 6.56 0.11
C VAL A 34 -1.79 7.97 -0.36
N ALA A 35 -0.51 8.18 -0.64
CA ALA A 35 0.01 9.39 -1.28
C ALA A 35 0.36 9.14 -2.76
N TYR A 36 0.83 7.93 -3.06
CA TYR A 36 1.19 7.48 -4.40
C TYR A 36 0.74 6.03 -4.59
N ALA A 37 0.29 5.69 -5.80
CA ALA A 37 0.01 4.31 -6.20
C ALA A 37 0.84 3.95 -7.42
N GLY A 38 1.41 2.74 -7.42
CA GLY A 38 2.10 2.19 -8.58
C GLY A 38 1.09 1.74 -9.64
N VAL A 39 1.40 2.00 -10.91
CA VAL A 39 0.60 1.49 -12.03
C VAL A 39 1.38 0.37 -12.70
N ASN A 40 0.92 -0.87 -12.55
CA ASN A 40 1.55 -2.03 -13.15
C ASN A 40 0.71 -2.56 -14.34
N TYR A 41 1.29 -3.51 -15.08
CA TYR A 41 0.57 -4.14 -16.19
C TYR A 41 -0.43 -5.20 -15.71
N GLY A 42 -0.23 -5.77 -14.52
CA GLY A 42 -1.14 -6.74 -13.92
C GLY A 42 -2.55 -6.21 -13.74
N GLU A 43 -2.70 -4.93 -13.38
CA GLU A 43 -3.99 -4.27 -13.21
C GLU A 43 -4.69 -4.05 -14.56
N VAL A 44 -3.93 -3.84 -15.63
CA VAL A 44 -4.48 -3.78 -17.00
C VAL A 44 -5.02 -5.15 -17.39
N GLN A 45 -4.23 -6.21 -17.19
CA GLN A 45 -4.66 -7.60 -17.48
C GLN A 45 -5.92 -7.97 -16.67
N HIS A 46 -5.98 -7.59 -15.39
CA HIS A 46 -7.17 -7.80 -14.55
C HIS A 46 -8.39 -7.08 -15.11
N ARG A 47 -8.26 -5.79 -15.44
CA ARG A 47 -9.37 -5.03 -16.02
C ARG A 47 -9.79 -5.57 -17.39
N LEU A 48 -8.88 -6.15 -18.17
CA LEU A 48 -9.21 -6.79 -19.45
C LEU A 48 -9.87 -8.17 -19.30
N GLY A 49 -9.86 -8.74 -18.08
CA GLY A 49 -10.52 -10.01 -17.76
C GLY A 49 -9.60 -11.23 -17.78
N ASP A 50 -8.27 -11.04 -17.86
CA ASP A 50 -7.30 -12.14 -17.93
C ASP A 50 -7.27 -12.98 -16.64
N PHE A 51 -7.75 -12.42 -15.52
CA PHE A 51 -7.90 -13.10 -14.23
C PHE A 51 -9.36 -13.45 -13.89
N GLY A 52 -10.25 -13.41 -14.88
CA GLY A 52 -11.69 -13.57 -14.70
C GLY A 52 -12.43 -12.24 -14.65
N ALA A 53 -13.76 -12.33 -14.60
CA ALA A 53 -14.62 -11.15 -14.47
C ALA A 53 -14.52 -10.57 -13.05
N PRO A 54 -14.62 -9.23 -12.88
CA PRO A 54 -14.63 -8.61 -11.56
C PRO A 54 -15.84 -9.07 -10.75
N GLU A 55 -15.61 -9.39 -9.48
CA GLU A 55 -16.66 -9.70 -8.52
C GLU A 55 -17.17 -8.41 -7.87
N GLY A 56 -18.12 -7.75 -8.54
CA GLY A 56 -18.71 -6.50 -8.03
C GLY A 56 -17.78 -5.29 -8.21
N GLU A 57 -17.78 -4.37 -7.25
CA GLU A 57 -16.97 -3.16 -7.29
C GLU A 57 -15.51 -3.49 -6.95
N THR A 58 -14.64 -3.54 -7.95
CA THR A 58 -13.24 -3.94 -7.79
C THR A 58 -12.32 -2.73 -7.81
N VAL A 59 -11.57 -2.51 -6.72
CA VAL A 59 -10.49 -1.53 -6.63
C VAL A 59 -9.16 -2.24 -6.78
N THR A 60 -8.40 -1.92 -7.83
CA THR A 60 -7.09 -2.52 -8.08
C THR A 60 -5.95 -1.64 -7.54
N GLY A 61 -4.71 -1.92 -7.94
CA GLY A 61 -3.50 -1.23 -7.51
C GLY A 61 -2.69 -2.12 -6.58
N LEU A 62 -1.62 -2.70 -7.12
CA LEU A 62 -0.79 -3.69 -6.43
C LEU A 62 0.28 -3.05 -5.54
N GLU A 63 0.45 -1.74 -5.62
CA GLU A 63 1.47 -1.00 -4.87
C GLU A 63 0.93 0.35 -4.41
N ALA A 64 1.24 0.70 -3.16
CA ALA A 64 0.96 2.02 -2.63
C ALA A 64 2.12 2.52 -1.77
N ALA A 65 2.37 3.82 -1.78
CA ALA A 65 3.24 4.51 -0.85
C ALA A 65 2.46 5.65 -0.18
N GLY A 66 2.73 5.86 1.09
CA GLY A 66 1.91 6.74 1.90
C GLY A 66 2.35 6.75 3.35
N HIS A 67 1.41 7.05 4.24
CA HIS A 67 1.68 7.10 5.67
C HIS A 67 0.72 6.19 6.42
N ILE A 68 1.21 5.52 7.46
CA ILE A 68 0.34 4.72 8.33
C ILE A 68 -0.68 5.64 9.00
N ALA A 69 -1.96 5.36 8.79
CA ALA A 69 -3.08 6.08 9.39
C ALA A 69 -3.62 5.38 10.64
N ALA A 70 -3.57 4.05 10.68
CA ALA A 70 -3.96 3.24 11.84
C ALA A 70 -3.24 1.89 11.84
N LEU A 71 -3.16 1.27 13.02
CA LEU A 71 -2.61 -0.07 13.22
C LEU A 71 -3.72 -0.97 13.74
N GLY A 72 -3.79 -2.19 13.22
CA GLY A 72 -4.62 -3.24 13.79
C GLY A 72 -3.95 -3.93 14.97
N ASP A 73 -4.72 -4.76 15.68
CA ASP A 73 -4.26 -5.48 16.86
C ASP A 73 -3.03 -6.34 16.56
N GLY A 74 -2.05 -6.35 17.49
CA GLY A 74 -0.84 -7.16 17.37
C GLY A 74 0.22 -6.62 16.40
N VAL A 75 -0.01 -5.47 15.75
CA VAL A 75 1.04 -4.79 14.98
C VAL A 75 1.95 -4.02 15.95
N THR A 76 3.06 -4.67 16.30
CA THR A 76 4.19 -4.12 17.09
C THR A 76 5.50 -4.48 16.40
N GLY A 77 6.61 -3.75 16.59
CA GLY A 77 7.91 -4.18 16.03
C GLY A 77 9.05 -4.19 17.05
N PRO A 78 10.27 -4.60 16.66
CA PRO A 78 10.63 -5.44 15.52
C PRO A 78 10.56 -6.94 15.90
N ALA A 79 10.65 -7.83 14.91
CA ALA A 79 11.56 -8.97 15.06
C ALA A 79 12.67 -8.83 14.01
N VAL A 80 13.76 -9.54 14.22
CA VAL A 80 14.88 -9.63 13.30
C VAL A 80 15.05 -11.11 12.99
N GLY A 81 14.95 -11.49 11.70
CA GLY A 81 15.08 -12.85 11.19
C GLY A 81 13.78 -13.41 10.60
N ASP A 82 13.85 -13.92 9.37
CA ASP A 82 13.17 -15.18 9.05
C ASP A 82 12.33 -15.19 7.75
N GLY A 83 11.89 -14.06 7.18
CA GLY A 83 11.61 -13.99 5.73
C GLY A 83 10.52 -14.93 5.24
N THR A 84 9.40 -14.93 5.94
CA THR A 84 8.06 -15.24 5.44
C THR A 84 7.11 -14.94 6.59
N GLY A 85 6.40 -13.81 6.51
CA GLY A 85 5.33 -13.49 7.44
C GLY A 85 5.82 -13.02 8.82
N VAL A 86 5.01 -12.14 9.42
CA VAL A 86 5.19 -11.45 10.70
C VAL A 86 6.01 -12.24 11.74
N SER A 87 7.31 -11.99 11.71
CA SER A 87 8.36 -12.23 12.69
C SER A 87 9.51 -11.51 12.03
N GLY A 88 9.70 -10.25 12.41
CA GLY A 88 10.40 -9.27 11.58
C GLY A 88 11.75 -9.73 11.06
N ARG A 89 12.18 -9.10 9.96
CA ARG A 89 13.50 -9.30 9.39
C ARG A 89 14.11 -7.91 9.12
N SER A 90 15.36 -7.76 9.58
CA SER A 90 16.20 -6.58 9.42
C SER A 90 16.40 -6.21 7.96
N PHE A 91 16.16 -4.94 7.64
CA PHE A 91 16.83 -4.28 6.53
C PHE A 91 18.01 -3.48 7.12
N GLY A 92 19.22 -4.03 7.00
CA GLY A 92 20.48 -3.34 7.30
C GLY A 92 20.93 -3.38 8.76
N ASP A 93 22.23 -3.59 8.95
CA ASP A 93 22.90 -3.39 10.23
C ASP A 93 22.91 -1.89 10.56
N GLY A 94 21.92 -1.44 11.33
CA GLY A 94 21.74 -0.06 11.75
C GLY A 94 20.90 0.05 13.03
N ASP A 95 21.34 0.94 13.90
CA ASP A 95 20.89 1.20 15.28
C ASP A 95 19.35 1.15 15.50
N GLY A 96 18.86 0.15 16.24
CA GLY A 96 17.56 0.15 16.92
C GLY A 96 16.30 0.22 16.03
N ALA A 97 15.99 -0.83 15.26
CA ALA A 97 14.74 -0.92 14.49
C ALA A 97 13.49 -0.79 15.39
N ARG A 98 12.88 0.38 15.42
CA ARG A 98 11.55 0.60 16.03
C ARG A 98 10.46 0.00 15.14
N GLY A 99 9.37 -0.47 15.76
CA GLY A 99 8.20 -0.97 15.01
C GLY A 99 7.46 0.10 14.23
N LEU A 100 6.51 -0.36 13.39
CA LEU A 100 5.59 0.51 12.66
C LEU A 100 4.76 1.36 13.62
N SER A 101 4.63 2.64 13.29
CA SER A 101 3.87 3.64 14.05
C SER A 101 2.99 4.46 13.13
N VAL A 102 1.85 4.95 13.65
CA VAL A 102 1.03 5.92 12.92
C VAL A 102 1.88 7.14 12.54
N GLY A 103 1.77 7.57 11.29
CA GLY A 103 2.56 8.64 10.70
C GLY A 103 3.84 8.18 10.01
N ASP A 104 4.26 6.92 10.16
CA ASP A 104 5.44 6.41 9.45
C ASP A 104 5.20 6.42 7.94
N ALA A 105 6.20 6.92 7.20
CA ALA A 105 6.24 6.83 5.75
C ALA A 105 6.58 5.40 5.33
N VAL A 106 5.73 4.81 4.50
CA VAL A 106 5.83 3.41 4.10
C VAL A 106 5.52 3.22 2.61
N ALA A 107 6.02 2.12 2.07
CA ALA A 107 5.55 1.53 0.83
C ALA A 107 4.98 0.14 1.13
N ALA A 108 4.01 -0.31 0.34
CA ALA A 108 3.35 -1.59 0.53
C ALA A 108 3.13 -2.33 -0.79
N TYR A 109 3.31 -3.64 -0.75
CA TYR A 109 2.81 -4.55 -1.76
C TYR A 109 1.39 -5.03 -1.37
N LEU A 110 0.46 -5.01 -2.31
CA LEU A 110 -0.97 -5.21 -2.11
C LEU A 110 -1.46 -6.36 -3.00
N PRO A 111 -1.29 -7.63 -2.58
CA PRO A 111 -1.64 -8.79 -3.41
C PRO A 111 -3.13 -8.86 -3.74
N ASP A 112 -3.97 -8.32 -2.86
CA ASP A 112 -5.43 -8.26 -3.04
C ASP A 112 -5.92 -6.96 -3.70
N GLY A 113 -5.00 -6.09 -4.12
CA GLY A 113 -5.30 -4.79 -4.72
C GLY A 113 -5.68 -3.70 -3.70
N GLY A 114 -6.46 -2.71 -4.12
CA GLY A 114 -6.91 -1.61 -3.29
C GLY A 114 -6.04 -0.35 -3.30
N GLY A 115 -4.86 -0.37 -3.93
CA GLY A 115 -3.93 0.76 -3.96
C GLY A 115 -4.45 2.01 -4.68
N TYR A 116 -5.43 1.87 -5.58
CA TYR A 116 -6.09 3.00 -6.24
C TYR A 116 -7.21 3.64 -5.39
N ALA A 117 -6.93 3.91 -4.13
CA ALA A 117 -7.86 4.53 -3.17
C ALA A 117 -7.12 5.53 -2.27
N GLU A 118 -7.87 6.41 -1.58
CA GLU A 118 -7.26 7.32 -0.59
C GLU A 118 -6.73 6.58 0.64
N TYR A 119 -7.33 5.43 0.99
CA TYR A 119 -6.86 4.54 2.04
C TYR A 119 -6.89 3.09 1.59
N VAL A 120 -5.95 2.30 2.07
CA VAL A 120 -5.88 0.86 1.82
C VAL A 120 -5.44 0.13 3.09
N VAL A 121 -6.05 -1.02 3.34
CA VAL A 121 -5.59 -1.94 4.39
C VAL A 121 -4.56 -2.88 3.77
N ALA A 122 -3.41 -3.00 4.42
CA ALA A 122 -2.34 -3.87 3.99
C ALA A 122 -1.93 -4.81 5.15
N PRO A 123 -1.66 -6.09 4.89
CA PRO A 123 -0.99 -6.94 5.85
C PRO A 123 0.34 -6.32 6.25
N ALA A 124 0.62 -6.16 7.54
CA ALA A 124 1.83 -5.50 8.02
C ALA A 124 3.13 -6.18 7.48
N ALA A 125 3.05 -7.47 7.15
CA ALA A 125 4.13 -8.24 6.53
C ALA A 125 4.56 -7.73 5.13
N PHE A 126 3.69 -6.99 4.44
CA PHE A 126 3.97 -6.43 3.11
C PHE A 126 4.22 -4.93 3.14
N VAL A 127 4.44 -4.36 4.33
CA VAL A 127 4.69 -2.94 4.53
C VAL A 127 6.14 -2.70 4.90
N PHE A 128 6.77 -1.80 4.17
CA PHE A 128 8.19 -1.51 4.26
C PHE A 128 8.39 -0.03 4.63
N PRO A 129 9.26 0.29 5.61
CA PRO A 129 9.65 1.67 5.88
C PRO A 129 10.19 2.32 4.61
N SER A 130 9.63 3.48 4.25
CA SER A 130 10.15 4.28 3.15
C SER A 130 11.32 5.12 3.66
N VAL A 131 12.48 4.98 3.04
CA VAL A 131 13.60 5.90 3.31
C VAL A 131 13.27 7.26 2.68
N ALA A 132 13.13 8.29 3.53
CA ALA A 132 12.76 9.64 3.12
C ALA A 132 13.76 10.33 2.14
N SER A 133 14.85 9.66 1.71
CA SER A 133 15.91 10.29 0.92
C SER A 133 15.61 10.42 -0.58
N THR A 134 14.60 9.73 -1.12
CA THR A 134 14.32 9.74 -2.57
C THR A 134 13.27 10.76 -3.00
N CYS A 135 12.57 11.40 -2.04
CA CYS A 135 11.61 12.47 -2.32
C CYS A 135 12.12 13.82 -1.77
N ALA A 136 13.36 14.19 -2.08
CA ALA A 136 13.71 15.61 -2.01
C ALA A 136 12.96 16.32 -3.16
N PRO A 137 12.23 17.41 -2.91
CA PRO A 137 11.65 18.18 -4.00
C PRO A 137 12.78 18.61 -4.94
N ALA A 138 12.58 18.44 -6.25
CA ALA A 138 13.49 18.89 -7.29
C ALA A 138 13.68 20.42 -7.18
N GLY A 139 14.62 20.87 -6.34
CA GLY A 139 14.75 22.28 -6.00
C GLY A 139 15.70 22.61 -4.85
N ALA A 140 16.02 21.65 -3.96
CA ALA A 140 17.03 21.87 -2.94
C ALA A 140 18.46 21.77 -3.52
N ARG A 141 18.85 22.77 -4.32
CA ARG A 141 20.27 23.02 -4.61
C ARG A 141 20.94 23.31 -3.27
N ARG A 142 21.92 22.49 -2.89
CA ARG A 142 22.87 22.86 -1.85
C ARG A 142 23.62 24.09 -2.36
N SER A 143 23.37 25.24 -1.77
CA SER A 143 24.27 26.38 -1.90
C SER A 143 25.59 25.96 -1.25
N SER A 144 26.64 25.99 -2.07
CA SER A 144 28.05 25.83 -1.70
C SER A 144 28.48 26.81 -0.61
#